data_AF-A0A1R4EUV6-F1
#
_entry.id   AF-A0A1R4EUV6-F1
#
_cell.length_a   1.000
_cell.length_b   1.000
_cell.length_c   1.000
_cell.angle_alpha   90.00
_cell.angle_beta   90.00
_cell.angle_gamma   90.00
#
_symmetry.space_group_name_H-M   'P 1'
#
loop_
_entity.id
_entity.type
_entity.pdbx_description
1 polymer ?
#
loop_
_entity_poly.entity_id
_entity_poly.type
_entity_poly.pdbx_seq_one_letter_code
_entity_poly.pdbx_strand_id
1 'polypeptide(L)'
;MRRWRLGAAIAIAVLVVALVAGALVFFSGGKDDAQAQMERIRSAVEESGVAADFEILPASTGEAGYSLDISLAEGAEAEATGGLLHTLYEEIAVVAKVDLAFAEEQTLSTTRVTRSESEWTELIEHVDGLGPVTATFSQVGPTGAATYWLDLVAEHESPADEYERLLSLERPDWLTYGHVQLTTAPDTWPSLVIDAGREVTEEELSTFRALDQELAATMAEGEQYELRMFVELGGESAQFEMRIVTQPLSHQGESDAPAPDGGSGDGAPEDAAPQPEATEESQPGPQPEAPETPQREPESSQEPAPSQQEPEPAPRPDPDGAQQPDRGEEPWQDDSDSVETPNRGEEGAPGATPDQDSDTPDKSDPSVRIQAISERLSYRSELILLESGIDRAQLEISIDGSEPIVITNE
;
A
#
# COMPACT_ATOMS: atom_id res chain seq x y z
N MET A 1 -79.61 -11.28 3.50
CA MET A 1 -78.16 -11.36 3.24
C MET A 1 -77.59 -10.27 2.31
N ARG A 2 -78.35 -9.27 1.82
CA ARG A 2 -77.81 -8.19 0.96
C ARG A 2 -77.31 -6.93 1.70
N ARG A 3 -77.79 -6.65 2.92
CA ARG A 3 -77.43 -5.42 3.67
C ARG A 3 -76.09 -5.50 4.43
N TRP A 4 -75.56 -6.68 4.68
CA TRP A 4 -74.25 -6.85 5.34
C TRP A 4 -73.06 -6.74 4.37
N ARG A 5 -73.26 -6.97 3.07
CA ARG A 5 -72.19 -6.84 2.07
C ARG A 5 -71.90 -5.39 1.66
N LEU A 6 -72.85 -4.47 1.86
CA LEU A 6 -72.65 -3.05 1.52
C LEU A 6 -71.83 -2.31 2.59
N GLY A 7 -72.02 -2.64 3.88
CA GLY A 7 -71.25 -2.04 4.98
C GLY A 7 -69.78 -2.46 4.99
N ALA A 8 -69.51 -3.72 4.66
CA ALA A 8 -68.13 -4.23 4.53
C ALA A 8 -67.40 -3.60 3.33
N ALA A 9 -68.09 -3.38 2.21
CA ALA A 9 -67.49 -2.76 1.03
C ALA A 9 -67.12 -1.29 1.26
N ILE A 10 -67.94 -0.53 2.00
CA ILE A 10 -67.65 0.86 2.33
C ILE A 10 -66.49 0.95 3.35
N ALA A 11 -66.44 0.06 4.33
CA ALA A 11 -65.34 0.02 5.29
C ALA A 11 -63.99 -0.33 4.62
N ILE A 12 -63.99 -1.27 3.67
CA ILE A 12 -62.80 -1.61 2.88
C ILE A 12 -62.39 -0.44 1.97
N ALA A 13 -63.34 0.24 1.32
CA ALA A 13 -63.04 1.39 0.49
C ALA A 13 -62.42 2.56 1.30
N VAL A 14 -62.93 2.82 2.50
CA VAL A 14 -62.37 3.85 3.40
C VAL A 14 -60.98 3.44 3.91
N LEU A 15 -60.76 2.16 4.23
CA LEU A 15 -59.46 1.66 4.65
C LEU A 15 -58.42 1.72 3.52
N VAL A 16 -58.81 1.40 2.29
CA VAL A 16 -57.94 1.51 1.11
C VAL A 16 -57.64 2.97 0.79
N VAL A 17 -58.62 3.87 0.87
CA VAL A 17 -58.37 5.31 0.67
C VAL A 17 -57.49 5.88 1.78
N ALA A 18 -57.65 5.44 3.03
CA ALA A 18 -56.77 5.84 4.14
C ALA A 18 -55.34 5.27 3.99
N LEU A 19 -55.20 4.03 3.49
CA LEU A 19 -53.88 3.44 3.19
C LEU A 19 -53.21 4.11 2.00
N VAL A 20 -53.97 4.45 0.95
CA VAL A 20 -53.45 5.17 -0.23
C VAL A 20 -53.12 6.61 0.13
N ALA A 21 -53.92 7.28 0.97
CA ALA A 21 -53.62 8.61 1.47
C ALA A 21 -52.42 8.60 2.44
N GLY A 22 -52.31 7.59 3.30
CA GLY A 22 -51.16 7.39 4.19
C GLY A 22 -49.88 7.08 3.41
N ALA A 23 -49.96 6.25 2.37
CA ALA A 23 -48.86 5.98 1.44
C ALA A 23 -48.49 7.24 0.64
N LEU A 24 -49.45 8.02 0.16
CA LEU A 24 -49.18 9.28 -0.55
C LEU A 24 -48.55 10.34 0.35
N VAL A 25 -48.89 10.39 1.64
CA VAL A 25 -48.24 11.28 2.62
C VAL A 25 -46.83 10.80 2.96
N PHE A 26 -46.60 9.49 3.10
CA PHE A 26 -45.25 8.91 3.28
C PHE A 26 -44.36 9.08 2.03
N PHE A 27 -44.92 8.97 0.83
CA PHE A 27 -44.18 9.14 -0.43
C PHE A 27 -44.02 10.60 -0.87
N SER A 28 -44.89 11.52 -0.43
CA SER A 28 -44.75 12.95 -0.75
C SER A 28 -43.91 13.70 0.29
N GLY A 29 -43.97 13.31 1.57
CA GLY A 29 -43.12 13.89 2.62
C GLY A 29 -41.63 13.54 2.49
N GLY A 30 -41.28 12.42 1.84
CA GLY A 30 -39.89 12.00 1.66
C GLY A 30 -39.14 12.71 0.52
N LYS A 31 -39.84 13.31 -0.45
CA LYS A 31 -39.19 14.05 -1.56
C LYS A 31 -38.76 15.45 -1.16
N ASP A 32 -39.63 16.15 -0.42
CA ASP A 32 -39.31 17.49 0.10
C ASP A 32 -38.20 17.42 1.16
N ASP A 33 -38.14 16.33 1.93
CA ASP A 33 -37.07 16.10 2.91
C ASP A 33 -35.74 15.73 2.21
N ALA A 34 -35.75 14.81 1.23
CA ALA A 34 -34.53 14.45 0.48
C ALA A 34 -33.92 15.65 -0.26
N GLN A 35 -34.75 16.49 -0.89
CA GLN A 35 -34.27 17.70 -1.54
C GLN A 35 -33.72 18.72 -0.53
N ALA A 36 -34.37 18.88 0.63
CA ALA A 36 -33.87 19.76 1.69
C ALA A 36 -32.56 19.26 2.30
N GLN A 37 -32.37 17.94 2.46
CA GLN A 37 -31.10 17.37 2.92
C GLN A 37 -29.99 17.58 1.88
N MET A 38 -30.27 17.32 0.60
CA MET A 38 -29.29 17.52 -0.47
C MET A 38 -28.87 19.00 -0.60
N GLU A 39 -29.81 19.93 -0.40
CA GLU A 39 -29.49 21.35 -0.37
C GLU A 39 -28.64 21.73 0.84
N ARG A 40 -28.89 21.15 2.03
CA ARG A 40 -28.01 21.35 3.19
C ARG A 40 -26.60 20.84 2.95
N ILE A 41 -26.47 19.67 2.34
CA ILE A 41 -25.16 19.11 1.98
C ILE A 41 -24.44 20.07 1.03
N ARG A 42 -25.12 20.50 -0.04
CA ARG A 42 -24.59 21.45 -1.00
C ARG A 42 -24.14 22.75 -0.32
N SER A 43 -25.00 23.34 0.52
CA SER A 43 -24.65 24.57 1.23
C SER A 43 -23.45 24.38 2.16
N ALA A 44 -23.35 23.26 2.89
CA ALA A 44 -22.20 23.00 3.76
C ALA A 44 -20.89 22.93 2.97
N VAL A 45 -20.88 22.22 1.82
CA VAL A 45 -19.70 22.13 0.95
C VAL A 45 -19.37 23.48 0.32
N GLU A 46 -20.36 24.20 -0.21
CA GLU A 46 -20.13 25.52 -0.84
C GLU A 46 -19.68 26.59 0.18
N GLU A 47 -20.25 26.60 1.39
CA GLU A 47 -19.90 27.55 2.46
C GLU A 47 -18.52 27.27 3.06
N SER A 48 -18.04 26.03 3.00
CA SER A 48 -16.70 25.67 3.48
C SER A 48 -15.58 26.35 2.69
N GLY A 49 -15.81 26.65 1.41
CA GLY A 49 -14.82 27.25 0.52
C GLY A 49 -13.61 26.35 0.17
N VAL A 50 -13.59 25.08 0.61
CA VAL A 50 -12.46 24.17 0.36
C VAL A 50 -12.63 23.28 -0.86
N ALA A 51 -13.83 23.16 -1.41
CA ALA A 51 -14.11 22.29 -2.56
C ALA A 51 -13.90 23.03 -3.90
N ALA A 52 -13.12 22.44 -4.81
CA ALA A 52 -13.06 22.84 -6.21
C ALA A 52 -14.23 22.27 -7.03
N ASP A 53 -14.62 21.02 -6.74
CA ASP A 53 -15.77 20.33 -7.31
C ASP A 53 -16.32 19.31 -6.32
N PHE A 54 -17.59 18.93 -6.45
CA PHE A 54 -18.17 17.84 -5.66
C PHE A 54 -19.39 17.20 -6.33
N GLU A 55 -19.53 15.89 -6.11
CA GLU A 55 -20.70 15.12 -6.50
C GLU A 55 -21.41 14.55 -5.27
N ILE A 56 -22.75 14.60 -5.27
CA ILE A 56 -23.58 13.98 -4.23
C ILE A 56 -24.26 12.76 -4.85
N LEU A 57 -23.84 11.59 -4.42
CA LEU A 57 -24.34 10.30 -4.89
C LEU A 57 -25.34 9.71 -3.89
N PRO A 58 -26.41 9.04 -4.34
CA PRO A 58 -27.20 8.21 -3.44
C PRO A 58 -26.33 7.07 -2.90
N ALA A 59 -26.44 6.78 -1.60
CA ALA A 59 -25.70 5.66 -1.02
C ALA A 59 -26.00 4.35 -1.76
N SER A 60 -25.00 3.47 -1.79
CA SER A 60 -25.08 2.19 -2.50
C SER A 60 -26.24 1.32 -2.00
N THR A 61 -26.71 0.41 -2.85
CA THR A 61 -27.92 -0.39 -2.60
C THR A 61 -27.87 -1.13 -1.25
N GLY A 62 -28.60 -0.64 -0.25
CA GLY A 62 -28.67 -1.24 1.09
C GLY A 62 -28.35 -0.27 2.23
N GLU A 63 -27.68 0.84 1.95
CA GLU A 63 -27.41 1.91 2.91
C GLU A 63 -28.37 3.08 2.70
N ALA A 64 -28.86 3.65 3.80
CA ALA A 64 -29.68 4.86 3.76
C ALA A 64 -28.76 6.08 3.83
N GLY A 65 -28.85 6.98 2.86
CA GLY A 65 -28.10 8.24 2.90
C GLY A 65 -27.50 8.67 1.56
N TYR A 66 -26.49 9.51 1.66
CA TYR A 66 -25.69 10.06 0.55
C TYR A 66 -24.21 9.74 0.76
N SER A 67 -23.52 9.48 -0.35
CA SER A 67 -22.06 9.50 -0.45
C SER A 67 -21.64 10.78 -1.17
N LEU A 68 -20.54 11.38 -0.76
CA LEU A 68 -20.00 12.57 -1.39
C LEU A 68 -18.62 12.27 -1.93
N ASP A 69 -18.38 12.70 -3.16
CA ASP A 69 -17.03 12.76 -3.74
C ASP A 69 -16.66 14.24 -3.83
N ILE A 70 -15.63 14.67 -3.11
CA ILE A 70 -15.22 16.07 -3.03
C ILE A 70 -13.79 16.21 -3.52
N SER A 71 -13.59 17.00 -4.56
CA SER A 71 -12.26 17.42 -5.00
C SER A 71 -11.89 18.71 -4.29
N LEU A 72 -10.81 18.68 -3.49
CA LEU A 72 -10.33 19.85 -2.75
C LEU A 72 -9.68 20.85 -3.69
N ALA A 73 -9.82 22.14 -3.37
CA ALA A 73 -9.10 23.20 -4.04
C ALA A 73 -7.61 23.17 -3.66
N GLU A 74 -6.75 23.61 -4.57
CA GLU A 74 -5.32 23.79 -4.30
C GLU A 74 -5.12 24.73 -3.10
N GLY A 75 -4.39 24.26 -2.08
CA GLY A 75 -4.16 25.01 -0.84
C GLY A 75 -5.36 25.07 0.11
N ALA A 76 -6.34 24.16 -0.02
CA ALA A 76 -7.41 24.00 0.96
C ALA A 76 -6.84 23.79 2.37
N GLU A 77 -7.23 24.65 3.31
CA GLU A 77 -6.73 24.56 4.69
C GLU A 77 -7.30 23.31 5.39
N ALA A 78 -6.43 22.59 6.10
CA ALA A 78 -6.83 21.39 6.82
C ALA A 78 -7.89 21.67 7.90
N GLU A 79 -7.81 22.83 8.58
CA GLU A 79 -8.81 23.27 9.56
C GLU A 79 -10.20 23.42 8.93
N ALA A 80 -10.29 24.10 7.78
CA ALA A 80 -11.56 24.27 7.08
C ALA A 80 -12.10 22.95 6.51
N THR A 81 -11.22 22.06 6.05
CA THR A 81 -11.60 20.73 5.55
C THR A 81 -12.06 19.81 6.67
N GLY A 82 -11.39 19.84 7.82
CA GLY A 82 -11.80 19.13 9.04
C GLY A 82 -13.13 19.63 9.58
N GLY A 83 -13.35 20.96 9.56
CA GLY A 83 -14.64 21.59 9.85
C GLY A 83 -15.76 21.10 8.93
N LEU A 84 -15.51 21.01 7.62
CA LEU A 84 -16.47 20.46 6.66
C LEU A 84 -16.85 19.00 7.01
N LEU A 85 -15.86 18.12 7.24
CA LEU A 85 -16.13 16.74 7.62
C LEU A 85 -16.93 16.63 8.93
N HIS A 86 -16.59 17.47 9.92
CA HIS A 86 -17.34 17.55 11.17
C HIS A 86 -18.80 17.93 10.93
N THR A 87 -19.08 18.99 10.15
CA THR A 87 -20.44 19.42 9.81
C THR A 87 -21.19 18.33 9.03
N LEU A 88 -20.57 17.73 8.01
CA LEU A 88 -21.20 16.69 7.20
C LEU A 88 -21.59 15.47 8.05
N TYR A 89 -20.72 15.03 8.96
CA TYR A 89 -21.00 13.83 9.76
C TYR A 89 -21.81 14.09 11.03
N GLU A 90 -21.67 15.22 11.71
CA GLU A 90 -22.44 15.48 12.94
C GLU A 90 -23.78 16.15 12.69
N GLU A 91 -23.82 17.15 11.79
CA GLU A 91 -25.02 17.97 11.60
C GLU A 91 -25.97 17.40 10.54
N ILE A 92 -25.45 16.65 9.57
CA ILE A 92 -26.22 16.10 8.46
C ILE A 92 -26.34 14.58 8.60
N ALA A 93 -27.41 14.13 9.27
CA ALA A 93 -27.66 12.73 9.62
C ALA A 93 -27.67 11.74 8.43
N VAL A 94 -27.88 12.23 7.21
CA VAL A 94 -28.01 11.41 6.00
C VAL A 94 -26.68 11.21 5.25
N VAL A 95 -25.59 11.87 5.64
CA VAL A 95 -24.28 11.61 5.01
C VAL A 95 -23.70 10.31 5.58
N ALA A 96 -23.44 9.36 4.68
CA ALA A 96 -22.94 8.03 5.02
C ALA A 96 -21.44 7.88 4.73
N LYS A 97 -20.96 8.48 3.63
CA LYS A 97 -19.57 8.38 3.17
C LYS A 97 -19.11 9.71 2.58
N VAL A 98 -17.83 10.03 2.76
CA VAL A 98 -17.16 11.15 2.10
C VAL A 98 -15.82 10.66 1.58
N ASP A 99 -15.63 10.77 0.28
CA ASP A 99 -14.39 10.54 -0.43
C ASP A 99 -13.79 11.91 -0.79
N LEU A 100 -12.60 12.19 -0.29
CA LEU A 100 -11.85 13.41 -0.60
C LEU A 100 -10.75 13.09 -1.60
N ALA A 101 -10.63 13.91 -2.64
CA ALA A 101 -9.48 13.95 -3.54
C ALA A 101 -8.70 15.24 -3.28
N PHE A 102 -7.45 15.09 -2.85
CA PHE A 102 -6.54 16.19 -2.60
C PHE A 102 -5.92 16.68 -3.92
N ALA A 103 -5.34 17.87 -3.91
CA ALA A 103 -4.72 18.45 -5.10
C ALA A 103 -3.46 17.69 -5.55
N GLU A 104 -2.75 17.05 -4.62
CA GLU A 104 -1.47 16.36 -4.85
C GLU A 104 -1.63 14.82 -4.95
N GLU A 105 -2.74 14.37 -5.56
CA GLU A 105 -3.05 12.97 -5.88
C GLU A 105 -3.42 12.05 -4.70
N GLN A 106 -3.45 12.57 -3.46
CA GLN A 106 -3.94 11.81 -2.33
C GLN A 106 -5.45 11.65 -2.38
N THR A 107 -5.93 10.52 -1.88
CA THR A 107 -7.37 10.33 -1.65
C THR A 107 -7.63 9.84 -0.23
N LEU A 108 -8.73 10.29 0.35
CA LEU A 108 -9.18 9.85 1.67
C LEU A 108 -10.64 9.41 1.60
N SER A 109 -10.86 8.11 1.77
CA SER A 109 -12.20 7.53 1.90
C SER A 109 -12.57 7.42 3.37
N THR A 110 -13.69 8.03 3.76
CA THR A 110 -14.20 8.00 5.13
C THR A 110 -15.66 7.55 5.18
N THR A 111 -16.05 6.89 6.27
CA THR A 111 -17.45 6.54 6.53
C THR A 111 -17.92 7.25 7.79
N ARG A 112 -19.24 7.36 7.95
CA ARG A 112 -19.85 8.10 9.06
C ARG A 112 -19.33 7.64 10.42
N VAL A 113 -18.63 8.54 11.09
CA VAL A 113 -18.05 8.35 12.41
C VAL A 113 -18.02 9.68 13.16
N THR A 114 -18.34 9.62 14.46
CA THR A 114 -18.35 10.81 15.32
C THR A 114 -16.94 11.11 15.80
N ARG A 115 -16.38 12.23 15.36
CA ARG A 115 -15.09 12.78 15.78
C ARG A 115 -15.20 14.29 15.93
N SER A 116 -14.37 14.85 16.80
CA SER A 116 -14.28 16.31 16.95
C SER A 116 -13.68 16.95 15.70
N GLU A 117 -13.95 18.24 15.52
CA GLU A 117 -13.35 19.04 14.44
C GLU A 117 -11.82 18.97 14.46
N SER A 118 -11.18 19.09 15.62
CA SER A 118 -9.72 18.99 15.75
C SER A 118 -9.18 17.63 15.32
N GLU A 119 -9.87 16.54 15.63
CA GLU A 119 -9.45 15.20 15.21
C GLU A 119 -9.61 15.02 13.69
N TRP A 120 -10.64 15.62 13.08
CA TRP A 120 -10.73 15.64 11.61
C TRP A 120 -9.61 16.47 11.00
N THR A 121 -9.31 17.65 11.55
CA THR A 121 -8.19 18.49 11.09
C THR A 121 -6.86 17.74 11.15
N GLU A 122 -6.53 17.10 12.28
CA GLU A 122 -5.32 16.30 12.45
C GLU A 122 -5.24 15.16 11.43
N LEU A 123 -6.36 14.49 11.10
CA LEU A 123 -6.38 13.46 10.06
C LEU A 123 -6.10 14.05 8.67
N ILE A 124 -6.70 15.20 8.34
CA ILE A 124 -6.47 15.86 7.04
C ILE A 124 -5.02 16.31 6.90
N GLU A 125 -4.45 16.95 7.93
CA GLU A 125 -3.03 17.35 7.94
C GLU A 125 -2.12 16.14 7.76
N HIS A 126 -2.42 15.04 8.46
CA HIS A 126 -1.63 13.83 8.36
C HIS A 126 -1.69 13.25 6.95
N VAL A 127 -2.88 13.09 6.36
CA VAL A 127 -3.07 12.52 5.01
C VAL A 127 -2.43 13.40 3.92
N ASP A 128 -2.55 14.73 4.03
CA ASP A 128 -1.91 15.67 3.12
C ASP A 128 -0.37 15.47 3.13
N GLY A 129 0.20 15.28 4.33
CA GLY A 129 1.62 15.00 4.54
C GLY A 129 2.08 13.60 4.12
N LEU A 130 1.18 12.66 3.81
CA LEU A 130 1.56 11.31 3.39
C LEU A 130 2.12 11.26 1.96
N GLY A 131 1.91 12.28 1.12
CA GLY A 131 2.23 12.17 -0.31
C GLY A 131 1.24 11.26 -1.06
N PRO A 132 1.51 10.86 -2.32
CA PRO A 132 0.52 10.25 -3.22
C PRO A 132 0.06 8.86 -2.72
N VAL A 133 -1.01 8.84 -1.93
CA VAL A 133 -1.56 7.65 -1.28
C VAL A 133 -3.08 7.61 -1.40
N THR A 134 -3.62 6.40 -1.49
CA THR A 134 -5.04 6.14 -1.23
C THR A 134 -5.20 5.71 0.22
N ALA A 135 -5.84 6.56 1.02
CA ALA A 135 -6.08 6.33 2.43
C ALA A 135 -7.55 5.96 2.67
N THR A 136 -7.80 4.97 3.52
CA THR A 136 -9.14 4.59 3.97
C THR A 136 -9.21 4.65 5.49
N PHE A 137 -10.10 5.51 6.00
CA PHE A 137 -10.31 5.67 7.43
C PHE A 137 -11.45 4.78 7.93
N SER A 138 -11.19 4.00 8.97
CA SER A 138 -12.17 3.08 9.54
C SER A 138 -12.17 3.05 11.06
N GLN A 139 -13.34 2.76 11.64
CA GLN A 139 -13.51 2.49 13.07
C GLN A 139 -13.59 0.98 13.30
N VAL A 140 -12.61 0.43 14.02
CA VAL A 140 -12.58 -0.98 14.39
C VAL A 140 -13.05 -1.16 15.83
N GLY A 141 -14.20 -1.83 16.00
CA GLY A 141 -14.83 -2.07 17.30
C GLY A 141 -15.92 -1.05 17.67
N PRO A 142 -16.58 -1.24 18.83
CA PRO A 142 -17.70 -0.40 19.24
C PRO A 142 -17.24 0.99 19.71
N THR A 143 -18.07 1.99 19.46
CA THR A 143 -17.83 3.38 19.89
C THR A 143 -17.53 3.44 21.41
N GLY A 144 -16.44 4.12 21.77
CA GLY A 144 -15.94 4.23 23.16
C GLY A 144 -14.85 3.21 23.54
N ALA A 145 -14.66 2.16 22.74
CA ALA A 145 -13.53 1.23 22.84
C ALA A 145 -12.91 0.93 21.46
N ALA A 146 -13.24 1.73 20.47
CA ALA A 146 -12.79 1.53 19.10
C ALA A 146 -11.33 1.94 18.93
N THR A 147 -10.66 1.24 18.02
CA THR A 147 -9.39 1.71 17.42
C THR A 147 -9.72 2.34 16.08
N TYR A 148 -9.07 3.45 15.75
CA TYR A 148 -9.28 4.14 14.49
C TYR A 148 -8.10 3.84 13.57
N TRP A 149 -8.40 3.20 12.43
CA TRP A 149 -7.39 2.75 11.49
C TRP A 149 -7.35 3.66 10.27
N LEU A 150 -6.14 3.88 9.78
CA LEU A 150 -5.87 4.39 8.45
C LEU A 150 -5.20 3.29 7.64
N ASP A 151 -5.95 2.73 6.69
CA ASP A 151 -5.41 1.78 5.72
C ASP A 151 -4.82 2.57 4.55
N LEU A 152 -3.63 2.20 4.09
CA LEU A 152 -2.86 2.92 3.08
C LEU A 152 -2.54 2.03 1.88
N VAL A 153 -2.74 2.57 0.68
CA VAL A 153 -2.31 1.94 -0.57
C VAL A 153 -1.54 2.97 -1.40
N ALA A 154 -0.29 2.67 -1.75
CA ALA A 154 0.53 3.56 -2.58
C ALA A 154 1.39 2.79 -3.59
N GLU A 155 1.75 3.50 -4.66
CA GLU A 155 2.72 3.04 -5.65
C GLU A 155 4.06 3.76 -5.43
N HIS A 156 5.17 3.03 -5.34
CA HIS A 156 6.51 3.61 -5.18
C HIS A 156 7.59 2.72 -5.81
N GLU A 157 8.66 3.34 -6.33
CA GLU A 157 9.78 2.62 -6.97
C GLU A 157 10.49 1.68 -5.99
N SER A 158 10.54 2.05 -4.71
CA SER A 158 11.08 1.24 -3.62
C SER A 158 10.03 1.14 -2.50
N PRO A 159 9.22 0.07 -2.46
CA PRO A 159 8.24 -0.12 -1.39
C PRO A 159 8.84 -0.13 0.02
N ALA A 160 10.08 -0.63 0.17
CA ALA A 160 10.74 -0.69 1.47
C ALA A 160 11.13 0.70 2.01
N ASP A 161 11.67 1.56 1.15
CA ASP A 161 12.07 2.92 1.55
C ASP A 161 10.83 3.79 1.80
N GLU A 162 9.77 3.58 1.04
CA GLU A 162 8.48 4.23 1.26
C GLU A 162 7.84 3.82 2.58
N TYR A 163 7.95 2.53 2.94
CA TYR A 163 7.47 2.04 4.23
C TYR A 163 8.18 2.74 5.40
N GLU A 164 9.52 2.86 5.35
CA GLU A 164 10.29 3.59 6.36
C GLU A 164 9.94 5.06 6.43
N ARG A 165 9.74 5.70 5.28
CA ARG A 165 9.30 7.10 5.21
C ARG A 165 7.95 7.25 5.93
N LEU A 166 6.98 6.38 5.64
CA LEU A 166 5.65 6.41 6.27
C LEU A 166 5.71 6.20 7.80
N LEU A 167 6.59 5.32 8.27
CA LEU A 167 6.82 5.11 9.71
C LEU A 167 7.54 6.29 10.40
N SER A 168 8.30 7.08 9.64
CA SER A 168 8.99 8.27 10.16
C SER A 168 8.09 9.49 10.35
N LEU A 169 6.90 9.48 9.75
CA LEU A 169 5.94 10.58 9.85
C LEU A 169 5.26 10.59 11.22
N GLU A 170 5.12 11.80 11.79
CA GLU A 170 4.36 11.98 13.01
C GLU A 170 2.88 11.73 12.73
N ARG A 171 2.32 10.75 13.44
CA ARG A 171 0.93 10.34 13.34
C ARG A 171 0.14 10.87 14.55
N PRO A 172 -1.12 11.28 14.38
CA PRO A 172 -1.97 11.60 15.53
C PRO A 172 -2.06 10.43 16.53
N ASP A 173 -1.93 10.72 17.83
CA ASP A 173 -1.86 9.71 18.91
C ASP A 173 -3.07 8.75 18.95
N TRP A 174 -4.22 9.22 18.47
CA TRP A 174 -5.47 8.47 18.46
C TRP A 174 -5.64 7.58 17.21
N LEU A 175 -4.79 7.77 16.20
CA LEU A 175 -4.83 7.09 14.92
C LEU A 175 -3.79 5.96 14.88
N THR A 176 -4.13 4.84 14.27
CA THR A 176 -3.22 3.71 14.05
C THR A 176 -3.21 3.36 12.56
N TYR A 177 -2.06 2.98 12.01
CA TYR A 177 -2.07 2.37 10.67
C TYR A 177 -2.68 0.97 10.76
N GLY A 178 -3.69 0.72 9.93
CA GLY A 178 -4.30 -0.60 9.82
C GLY A 178 -3.49 -1.45 8.86
N HIS A 179 -4.00 -1.59 7.64
CA HIS A 179 -3.34 -2.29 6.55
C HIS A 179 -2.53 -1.32 5.69
N VAL A 180 -1.28 -1.66 5.39
CA VAL A 180 -0.38 -0.88 4.52
C VAL A 180 0.03 -1.75 3.34
N GLN A 181 -0.33 -1.30 2.13
CA GLN A 181 0.03 -1.96 0.88
C GLN A 181 0.86 -1.01 0.01
N LEU A 182 2.11 -1.38 -0.24
CA LEU A 182 3.03 -0.63 -1.08
C LEU A 182 3.48 -1.51 -2.23
N THR A 183 3.34 -1.02 -3.46
CA THR A 183 3.69 -1.77 -4.67
C THR A 183 4.50 -0.92 -5.61
N THR A 184 5.36 -1.53 -6.42
CA THR A 184 5.85 -0.88 -7.65
C THR A 184 4.69 -0.73 -8.65
N ALA A 185 4.79 0.26 -9.55
CA ALA A 185 3.77 0.47 -10.57
C ALA A 185 3.61 -0.78 -11.48
N PRO A 186 2.39 -1.09 -11.99
CA PRO A 186 2.06 -2.36 -12.66
C PRO A 186 2.92 -2.75 -13.87
N ASP A 187 3.53 -1.78 -14.54
CA ASP A 187 4.38 -1.98 -15.72
C ASP A 187 5.89 -1.87 -15.41
N THR A 188 6.25 -1.79 -14.11
CA THR A 188 7.64 -1.66 -13.65
C THR A 188 8.20 -3.01 -13.23
N TRP A 189 9.45 -3.27 -13.61
CA TRP A 189 10.20 -4.45 -13.19
C TRP A 189 11.50 -4.02 -12.51
N PRO A 190 11.86 -4.62 -11.37
CA PRO A 190 11.16 -5.70 -10.66
C PRO A 190 9.81 -5.30 -10.07
N SER A 191 8.92 -6.28 -9.89
CA SER A 191 7.62 -6.07 -9.23
C SER A 191 7.77 -6.34 -7.74
N LEU A 192 7.76 -5.30 -6.92
CA LEU A 192 7.96 -5.41 -5.47
C LEU A 192 6.66 -5.08 -4.75
N VAL A 193 6.28 -5.91 -3.76
CA VAL A 193 5.06 -5.70 -2.98
C VAL A 193 5.34 -5.90 -1.49
N ILE A 194 4.91 -4.95 -0.67
CA ILE A 194 4.77 -5.08 0.77
C ILE A 194 3.28 -4.97 1.10
N ASP A 195 2.73 -6.01 1.70
CA ASP A 195 1.36 -6.11 2.16
C ASP A 195 1.39 -6.42 3.67
N ALA A 196 1.06 -5.43 4.49
CA ALA A 196 1.28 -5.48 5.93
C ALA A 196 0.02 -5.12 6.72
N GLY A 197 -0.55 -6.11 7.42
CA GLY A 197 -1.65 -5.93 8.38
C GLY A 197 -1.18 -5.59 9.80
N ARG A 198 0.13 -5.52 10.05
CA ARG A 198 0.75 -4.97 11.27
C ARG A 198 2.04 -4.25 10.89
N GLU A 199 2.64 -3.55 11.85
CA GLU A 199 3.97 -2.96 11.68
C GLU A 199 5.00 -4.04 11.33
N VAL A 200 5.74 -3.80 10.24
CA VAL A 200 6.85 -4.64 9.78
C VAL A 200 8.08 -4.33 10.64
N THR A 201 8.76 -5.36 11.14
CA THR A 201 9.97 -5.15 11.94
C THR A 201 11.17 -4.77 11.10
N GLU A 202 12.21 -4.20 11.73
CA GLU A 202 13.47 -3.88 11.06
C GLU A 202 14.10 -5.13 10.42
N GLU A 203 14.02 -6.28 11.10
CA GLU A 203 14.52 -7.56 10.60
C GLU A 203 13.73 -8.05 9.37
N GLU A 204 12.41 -7.96 9.38
CA GLU A 204 11.54 -8.34 8.26
C GLU A 204 11.83 -7.46 7.02
N LEU A 205 11.95 -6.15 7.23
CA LEU A 205 12.25 -5.22 6.14
C LEU A 205 13.68 -5.39 5.60
N SER A 206 14.65 -5.65 6.48
CA SER A 206 16.03 -5.95 6.06
C SER A 206 16.10 -7.25 5.24
N THR A 207 15.30 -8.25 5.61
CA THR A 207 15.18 -9.53 4.88
C THR A 207 14.59 -9.31 3.50
N PHE A 208 13.53 -8.50 3.39
CA PHE A 208 12.96 -8.14 2.10
C PHE A 208 14.00 -7.53 1.16
N ARG A 209 14.80 -6.57 1.64
CA ARG A 209 15.89 -5.94 0.86
C ARG A 209 16.98 -6.93 0.48
N ALA A 210 17.35 -7.83 1.37
CA ALA A 210 18.37 -8.85 1.10
C ALA A 210 17.90 -9.83 0.01
N LEU A 211 16.63 -10.25 0.06
CA LEU A 211 16.02 -11.10 -0.97
C LEU A 211 15.93 -10.39 -2.32
N ASP A 212 15.52 -9.12 -2.34
CA ASP A 212 15.49 -8.30 -3.57
C ASP A 212 16.89 -8.20 -4.21
N GLN A 213 17.92 -7.90 -3.41
CA GLN A 213 19.30 -7.82 -3.90
C GLN A 213 19.82 -9.15 -4.44
N GLU A 214 19.51 -10.28 -3.80
CA GLU A 214 19.93 -11.60 -4.31
C GLU A 214 19.17 -11.98 -5.58
N LEU A 215 17.88 -11.65 -5.70
CA LEU A 215 17.11 -11.83 -6.93
C LEU A 215 17.69 -10.99 -8.07
N ALA A 216 17.90 -9.69 -7.86
CA ALA A 216 18.52 -8.79 -8.83
C ALA A 216 19.90 -9.29 -9.30
N ALA A 217 20.72 -9.82 -8.39
CA ALA A 217 22.04 -10.37 -8.70
C ALA A 217 22.00 -11.75 -9.41
N THR A 218 20.85 -12.43 -9.37
CA THR A 218 20.66 -13.75 -9.97
C THR A 218 20.05 -13.68 -11.37
N MET A 219 19.27 -12.62 -11.66
CA MET A 219 18.61 -12.46 -12.97
C MET A 219 19.62 -12.16 -14.08
N ALA A 220 19.41 -12.73 -15.26
CA ALA A 220 20.11 -12.31 -16.46
C ALA A 220 19.28 -11.29 -17.28
N GLU A 221 19.93 -10.75 -18.32
CA GLU A 221 19.32 -9.78 -19.23
C GLU A 221 18.02 -10.31 -19.84
N GLY A 222 16.94 -9.54 -19.67
CA GLY A 222 15.60 -9.88 -20.17
C GLY A 222 14.75 -10.74 -19.23
N GLU A 223 15.27 -11.18 -18.08
CA GLU A 223 14.46 -11.83 -17.03
C GLU A 223 13.79 -10.80 -16.12
N GLN A 224 12.61 -11.17 -15.64
CA GLN A 224 11.79 -10.34 -14.76
C GLN A 224 11.52 -11.13 -13.47
N TYR A 225 11.39 -10.43 -12.35
CA TYR A 225 11.05 -11.07 -11.09
C TYR A 225 10.06 -10.22 -10.29
N GLU A 226 9.35 -10.91 -9.42
CA GLU A 226 8.45 -10.37 -8.44
C GLU A 226 8.84 -10.87 -7.05
N LEU A 227 8.86 -9.97 -6.08
CA LEU A 227 9.07 -10.27 -4.67
C LEU A 227 7.93 -9.66 -3.87
N ARG A 228 7.24 -10.48 -3.08
CA ARG A 228 6.16 -10.05 -2.20
C ARG A 228 6.48 -10.40 -0.76
N MET A 229 6.16 -9.49 0.15
CA MET A 229 6.14 -9.74 1.59
C MET A 229 4.72 -9.56 2.10
N PHE A 230 4.22 -10.57 2.81
CA PHE A 230 2.91 -10.58 3.44
C PHE A 230 3.06 -10.66 4.96
N VAL A 231 2.51 -9.70 5.68
CA VAL A 231 2.54 -9.68 7.14
C VAL A 231 1.12 -9.68 7.69
N GLU A 232 0.67 -10.81 8.21
CA GLU A 232 -0.69 -10.94 8.72
C GLU A 232 -0.86 -10.32 10.11
N LEU A 233 -2.02 -9.70 10.36
CA LEU A 233 -2.37 -9.22 11.69
C LEU A 233 -2.50 -10.40 12.67
N GLY A 234 -1.72 -10.36 13.75
CA GLY A 234 -1.63 -11.47 14.72
C GLY A 234 -0.72 -12.62 14.27
N GLY A 235 -0.15 -12.53 13.06
CA GLY A 235 0.94 -13.39 12.62
C GLY A 235 2.22 -13.07 13.37
N GLU A 236 2.94 -14.13 13.74
CA GLU A 236 4.22 -14.01 14.46
C GLU A 236 5.35 -13.51 13.55
N SER A 237 5.20 -13.61 12.23
CA SER A 237 6.22 -13.25 11.25
C SER A 237 5.68 -13.02 9.84
N ALA A 238 6.51 -12.40 9.01
CA ALA A 238 6.28 -12.22 7.58
C ALA A 238 6.41 -13.53 6.77
N GLN A 239 5.58 -13.65 5.73
CA GLN A 239 5.71 -14.60 4.64
C GLN A 239 6.28 -13.89 3.41
N PHE A 240 7.15 -14.57 2.67
CA PHE A 240 7.79 -14.02 1.48
C PHE A 240 7.47 -14.90 0.27
N GLU A 241 7.06 -14.30 -0.84
CA GLU A 241 6.86 -14.98 -2.11
C GLU A 241 7.80 -14.41 -3.17
N MET A 242 8.57 -15.28 -3.82
CA MET A 242 9.47 -14.94 -4.91
C MET A 242 8.99 -15.62 -6.18
N ARG A 243 8.82 -14.83 -7.24
CA ARG A 243 8.41 -15.31 -8.54
C ARG A 243 9.35 -14.83 -9.63
N ILE A 244 9.85 -15.77 -10.43
CA ILE A 244 10.75 -15.47 -11.55
C ILE A 244 10.04 -15.76 -12.87
N VAL A 245 10.18 -14.83 -13.81
CA VAL A 245 9.61 -14.90 -15.16
C VAL A 245 10.78 -14.87 -16.14
N THR A 246 11.09 -16.02 -16.75
CA THR A 246 12.29 -16.20 -17.58
C THR A 246 12.07 -15.89 -19.06
N GLN A 247 10.81 -15.70 -19.47
CA GLN A 247 10.47 -15.23 -20.82
C GLN A 247 10.03 -13.78 -20.75
N PRO A 248 10.52 -12.89 -21.64
CA PRO A 248 9.94 -11.57 -21.76
C PRO A 248 8.46 -11.75 -22.12
N LEU A 249 7.57 -11.09 -21.36
CA LEU A 249 6.19 -10.88 -21.80
C LEU A 249 6.28 -10.17 -23.15
N SER A 250 6.26 -10.95 -24.23
CA SER A 250 6.16 -10.41 -25.57
C SER A 250 4.84 -9.68 -25.56
N HIS A 251 4.88 -8.35 -25.62
CA HIS A 251 3.71 -7.56 -25.93
C HIS A 251 3.04 -8.23 -27.12
N GLN A 252 1.81 -8.73 -26.92
CA GLN A 252 0.87 -8.89 -28.01
C GLN A 252 0.51 -7.47 -28.46
N GLY A 253 1.45 -6.87 -29.20
CA GLY A 253 1.38 -5.58 -29.83
C GLY A 253 2.26 -5.66 -31.05
N GLU A 254 1.63 -5.94 -32.18
CA GLU A 254 2.14 -5.68 -33.53
C GLU A 254 3.50 -6.30 -33.87
N SER A 255 3.48 -7.60 -34.22
CA SER A 255 4.36 -8.06 -35.31
C SER A 255 3.60 -7.91 -36.62
N ASP A 256 3.83 -6.79 -37.28
CA ASP A 256 3.74 -6.66 -38.74
C ASP A 256 4.55 -7.81 -39.36
N ALA A 257 3.85 -8.88 -39.75
CA ALA A 257 4.40 -9.85 -40.68
C ALA A 257 4.42 -9.19 -42.07
N PRO A 258 5.58 -9.02 -42.74
CA PRO A 258 5.57 -8.57 -44.11
C PRO A 258 4.92 -9.68 -44.96
N ALA A 259 3.78 -9.37 -45.57
CA ALA A 259 3.17 -10.23 -46.57
C ALA A 259 4.18 -10.48 -47.70
N PRO A 260 4.34 -11.72 -48.19
CA PRO A 260 5.25 -11.99 -49.30
C PRO A 260 4.72 -11.33 -50.57
N ASP A 261 5.61 -10.54 -51.15
CA ASP A 261 5.46 -9.83 -52.41
C ASP A 261 5.10 -10.79 -53.56
N GLY A 262 4.09 -10.43 -54.37
CA GLY A 262 3.70 -11.24 -55.51
C GLY A 262 2.45 -10.81 -56.26
N GLY A 263 2.60 -9.88 -57.22
CA GLY A 263 1.84 -9.96 -58.48
C GLY A 263 1.16 -8.69 -58.98
N SER A 264 1.90 -7.91 -59.76
CA SER A 264 1.52 -7.13 -60.95
C SER A 264 0.05 -6.76 -61.20
N GLY A 265 -0.21 -5.45 -61.27
CA GLY A 265 -1.38 -4.88 -61.93
C GLY A 265 -1.26 -3.37 -62.15
N ASP A 266 -0.97 -2.97 -63.38
CA ASP A 266 -0.91 -1.60 -63.92
C ASP A 266 -2.12 -0.71 -63.57
N GLY A 267 -1.85 0.57 -63.28
CA GLY A 267 -2.86 1.64 -63.25
C GLY A 267 -2.28 3.00 -62.82
N ALA A 268 -2.13 3.91 -63.78
CA ALA A 268 -1.44 5.21 -63.70
C ALA A 268 -2.16 6.32 -62.84
N PRO A 269 -1.50 7.48 -62.58
CA PRO A 269 -1.81 8.44 -61.52
C PRO A 269 -2.45 9.76 -62.02
N GLU A 270 -3.16 10.47 -61.14
CA GLU A 270 -3.61 11.89 -61.16
C GLU A 270 -4.10 12.17 -59.71
N ASP A 271 -3.82 13.25 -58.97
CA ASP A 271 -3.59 14.66 -59.30
C ASP A 271 -2.92 15.42 -58.13
N ALA A 272 -2.37 16.60 -58.46
CA ALA A 272 -1.61 17.58 -57.68
C ALA A 272 -2.34 18.21 -56.44
N ALA A 273 -1.69 18.36 -55.26
CA ALA A 273 -0.96 19.53 -54.70
C ALA A 273 -1.86 20.69 -54.16
N PRO A 274 -1.38 21.68 -53.34
CA PRO A 274 -0.15 21.83 -52.54
C PRO A 274 -0.35 22.37 -51.09
N GLN A 275 0.76 22.57 -50.37
CA GLN A 275 0.95 23.22 -49.04
C GLN A 275 0.43 24.68 -48.93
N PRO A 276 0.61 25.35 -47.77
CA PRO A 276 1.79 26.21 -47.68
C PRO A 276 2.58 26.12 -46.35
N GLU A 277 3.90 26.24 -46.49
CA GLU A 277 4.85 26.61 -45.45
C GLU A 277 4.70 28.08 -45.04
N ALA A 278 5.07 28.41 -43.81
CA ALA A 278 5.56 29.73 -43.44
C ALA A 278 6.77 29.57 -42.51
N THR A 279 7.92 29.96 -43.05
CA THR A 279 9.22 30.16 -42.41
C THR A 279 9.21 31.50 -41.66
N GLU A 280 9.79 31.58 -40.46
CA GLU A 280 10.55 32.78 -40.07
C GLU A 280 11.69 32.46 -39.09
N GLU A 281 12.77 33.21 -39.30
CA GLU A 281 14.14 33.06 -38.83
C GLU A 281 14.42 33.85 -37.53
N SER A 282 15.41 33.37 -36.78
CA SER A 282 16.49 34.14 -36.12
C SER A 282 16.27 34.95 -34.81
N GLN A 283 16.89 34.40 -33.74
CA GLN A 283 17.94 35.00 -32.87
C GLN A 283 17.60 35.75 -31.54
N PRO A 284 18.57 35.82 -30.57
CA PRO A 284 18.34 35.59 -29.13
C PRO A 284 18.62 36.78 -28.17
N GLY A 285 18.23 36.60 -26.88
CA GLY A 285 18.72 37.30 -25.66
C GLY A 285 17.74 38.28 -25.02
N PRO A 286 17.81 38.61 -23.69
CA PRO A 286 18.87 38.35 -22.70
C PRO A 286 18.42 37.69 -21.36
N GLN A 287 19.40 37.28 -20.54
CA GLN A 287 19.31 36.80 -19.14
C GLN A 287 18.60 37.76 -18.17
N PRO A 288 18.05 37.25 -17.06
CA PRO A 288 17.99 37.96 -15.79
C PRO A 288 19.00 37.43 -14.76
N GLU A 289 19.59 38.38 -14.05
CA GLU A 289 20.56 38.25 -12.96
C GLU A 289 19.92 37.73 -11.65
N ALA A 290 20.74 37.08 -10.83
CA ALA A 290 20.43 36.66 -9.47
C ALA A 290 20.36 37.84 -8.49
N PRO A 291 19.58 37.76 -7.38
CA PRO A 291 19.73 38.69 -6.28
C PRO A 291 20.52 38.09 -5.10
N GLU A 292 21.18 39.04 -4.43
CA GLU A 292 22.22 38.92 -3.42
C GLU A 292 21.74 38.47 -2.03
N THR A 293 22.65 37.80 -1.33
CA THR A 293 22.62 37.53 0.11
C THR A 293 22.93 38.79 0.93
N PRO A 294 22.30 39.02 2.08
CA PRO A 294 22.86 39.88 3.12
C PRO A 294 23.34 39.07 4.33
N GLN A 295 24.64 39.14 4.61
CA GLN A 295 25.24 38.82 5.91
C GLN A 295 24.92 39.92 6.95
N ARG A 296 24.51 39.52 8.16
CA ARG A 296 24.70 40.30 9.39
C ARG A 296 24.79 39.37 10.60
N GLU A 297 25.93 39.42 11.29
CA GLU A 297 26.18 39.04 12.69
C GLU A 297 26.94 40.22 13.32
N PRO A 298 27.19 40.29 14.66
CA PRO A 298 26.62 39.56 15.80
C PRO A 298 26.15 40.53 16.92
N GLU A 299 25.29 40.10 17.85
CA GLU A 299 25.28 40.65 19.22
C GLU A 299 24.97 39.57 20.26
N SER A 300 25.65 39.70 21.39
CA SER A 300 25.84 38.71 22.44
C SER A 300 25.05 39.08 23.70
N SER A 301 24.67 38.03 24.45
CA SER A 301 24.46 37.99 25.91
C SER A 301 23.17 38.56 26.51
N GLN A 302 22.31 37.70 27.07
CA GLN A 302 22.20 37.47 28.53
C GLN A 302 20.99 36.60 28.89
N GLU A 303 21.25 35.51 29.62
CA GLU A 303 20.34 34.79 30.52
C GLU A 303 19.67 35.73 31.54
N PRO A 304 18.46 35.41 32.02
CA PRO A 304 18.40 34.68 33.29
C PRO A 304 17.32 33.57 33.36
N ALA A 305 17.67 32.47 34.03
CA ALA A 305 16.73 31.50 34.57
C ALA A 305 15.75 32.13 35.59
N PRO A 306 14.57 31.51 35.79
CA PRO A 306 14.44 30.75 37.03
C PRO A 306 13.72 29.41 36.89
N SER A 307 14.08 28.54 37.84
CA SER A 307 13.63 27.18 38.13
C SER A 307 12.12 27.00 38.24
N GLN A 308 11.61 25.86 37.74
CA GLN A 308 10.58 25.05 38.39
C GLN A 308 10.86 23.55 38.19
N GLN A 309 10.51 22.79 39.22
CA GLN A 309 10.93 21.42 39.52
C GLN A 309 10.33 20.37 38.58
N GLU A 310 11.15 19.42 38.15
CA GLU A 310 10.70 18.10 37.69
C GLU A 310 10.00 17.36 38.85
N PRO A 311 8.82 16.76 38.65
CA PRO A 311 8.28 15.79 39.59
C PRO A 311 9.02 14.45 39.46
N GLU A 312 9.50 13.93 40.59
CA GLU A 312 10.10 12.59 40.71
C GLU A 312 9.13 11.49 40.23
N PRO A 313 9.60 10.47 39.48
CA PRO A 313 8.81 9.28 39.22
C PRO A 313 8.73 8.39 40.49
N ALA A 314 7.53 7.90 40.77
CA ALA A 314 7.21 7.04 41.91
C ALA A 314 7.97 5.69 41.88
N PRO A 315 8.29 5.09 43.06
CA PRO A 315 8.99 3.82 43.13
C PRO A 315 8.11 2.65 42.65
N ARG A 316 8.68 1.79 41.80
CA ARG A 316 8.06 0.53 41.37
C ARG A 316 8.01 -0.47 42.54
N PRO A 317 6.94 -1.27 42.68
CA PRO A 317 6.87 -2.34 43.67
C PRO A 317 7.67 -3.58 43.21
N ASP A 318 8.43 -4.16 44.13
CA ASP A 318 9.12 -5.46 43.99
C ASP A 318 8.13 -6.60 43.71
N PRO A 319 8.45 -7.54 42.80
CA PRO A 319 7.90 -8.88 42.83
C PRO A 319 8.93 -9.84 43.44
N ASP A 320 8.84 -10.03 44.75
CA ASP A 320 9.39 -11.19 45.43
C ASP A 320 8.46 -12.38 45.17
N GLY A 321 8.93 -13.44 44.51
CA GLY A 321 8.22 -14.72 44.47
C GLY A 321 8.41 -15.61 43.25
N ALA A 322 9.58 -16.22 43.07
CA ALA A 322 9.67 -17.59 42.54
C ALA A 322 11.04 -18.21 42.86
N GLN A 323 10.98 -19.43 43.38
CA GLN A 323 12.05 -20.21 43.95
C GLN A 323 13.03 -20.74 42.89
N GLN A 324 14.33 -20.60 43.13
CA GLN A 324 15.36 -21.48 42.55
C GLN A 324 15.34 -22.85 43.24
N PRO A 325 15.63 -23.95 42.52
CA PRO A 325 16.37 -25.06 43.09
C PRO A 325 17.78 -25.11 42.48
N ASP A 326 18.73 -24.70 43.30
CA ASP A 326 19.90 -25.47 43.73
C ASP A 326 20.36 -26.64 42.82
N ARG A 327 21.54 -26.50 42.21
CA ARG A 327 22.46 -27.63 41.95
C ARG A 327 23.89 -27.11 41.88
N GLY A 328 24.68 -27.54 42.88
CA GLY A 328 26.04 -27.08 43.15
C GLY A 328 27.12 -27.53 42.16
N GLU A 329 28.20 -26.75 42.16
CA GLU A 329 29.60 -27.12 42.47
C GLU A 329 29.92 -28.63 42.38
N GLU A 330 30.98 -29.14 41.73
CA GLU A 330 32.30 -28.59 41.41
C GLU A 330 33.08 -29.61 40.50
N PRO A 331 34.40 -29.49 40.19
CA PRO A 331 34.98 -29.50 38.84
C PRO A 331 35.79 -30.78 38.50
N TRP A 332 36.55 -30.81 37.39
CA TRP A 332 37.99 -31.18 37.27
C TRP A 332 38.41 -31.52 35.81
N GLN A 333 39.50 -30.87 35.40
CA GLN A 333 40.65 -31.35 34.61
C GLN A 333 40.61 -31.60 33.09
N ASP A 334 41.44 -30.75 32.46
CA ASP A 334 42.33 -30.90 31.31
C ASP A 334 43.04 -32.27 31.23
N ASP A 335 43.04 -32.89 30.05
CA ASP A 335 44.13 -33.76 29.57
C ASP A 335 44.09 -33.92 28.03
N SER A 336 45.26 -33.73 27.46
CA SER A 336 45.71 -33.91 26.07
C SER A 336 45.35 -35.29 25.47
N ASP A 337 45.07 -35.36 24.16
CA ASP A 337 45.99 -35.92 23.15
C ASP A 337 45.29 -36.28 21.80
N SER A 338 45.89 -35.75 20.73
CA SER A 338 46.26 -36.42 19.48
C SER A 338 45.53 -37.71 19.07
N VAL A 339 44.81 -37.68 17.93
CA VAL A 339 44.56 -38.89 17.12
C VAL A 339 44.95 -38.66 15.66
N GLU A 340 45.81 -39.56 15.21
CA GLU A 340 46.47 -39.67 13.93
C GLU A 340 45.50 -39.89 12.75
N THR A 341 45.77 -39.19 11.64
CA THR A 341 45.39 -39.61 10.29
C THR A 341 46.28 -40.77 9.82
N PRO A 342 45.74 -41.90 9.32
CA PRO A 342 46.56 -42.92 8.68
C PRO A 342 46.82 -42.58 7.21
N ASN A 343 48.10 -42.64 6.84
CA ASN A 343 48.61 -42.39 5.50
C ASN A 343 48.76 -43.72 4.71
N ARG A 344 48.29 -43.71 3.47
CA ARG A 344 48.93 -44.23 2.24
C ARG A 344 49.25 -45.73 2.08
N GLY A 345 48.72 -46.30 0.99
CA GLY A 345 49.34 -47.39 0.22
C GLY A 345 49.51 -46.96 -1.24
N GLU A 346 50.77 -46.81 -1.68
CA GLU A 346 51.28 -46.75 -3.06
C GLU A 346 51.13 -48.12 -3.75
N GLU A 347 51.20 -48.38 -5.06
CA GLU A 347 51.50 -47.68 -6.32
C GLU A 347 51.15 -48.66 -7.47
N GLY A 348 50.76 -48.17 -8.65
CA GLY A 348 50.57 -49.00 -9.85
C GLY A 348 50.05 -48.19 -11.06
N ALA A 349 50.97 -47.62 -11.84
CA ALA A 349 50.74 -46.77 -13.03
C ALA A 349 50.34 -47.57 -14.31
N PRO A 350 50.23 -46.94 -15.50
CA PRO A 350 49.36 -45.85 -15.91
C PRO A 350 48.49 -46.27 -17.14
N GLY A 351 47.30 -45.71 -17.33
CA GLY A 351 46.59 -45.91 -18.59
C GLY A 351 45.14 -45.43 -18.59
N ALA A 352 44.82 -44.65 -19.63
CA ALA A 352 43.51 -44.11 -19.98
C ALA A 352 42.96 -43.01 -19.05
N THR A 353 43.28 -41.77 -19.39
CA THR A 353 42.35 -40.64 -19.21
C THR A 353 41.02 -41.04 -19.85
N PRO A 354 39.91 -41.15 -19.11
CA PRO A 354 38.60 -41.11 -19.74
C PRO A 354 38.41 -39.68 -20.22
N ASP A 355 38.09 -39.52 -21.50
CA ASP A 355 37.67 -38.25 -22.07
C ASP A 355 36.64 -37.61 -21.12
N GLN A 356 37.02 -36.48 -20.52
CA GLN A 356 36.06 -35.52 -20.01
C GLN A 356 35.37 -34.94 -21.24
N ASP A 357 34.35 -35.66 -21.72
CA ASP A 357 33.23 -34.98 -22.35
C ASP A 357 32.69 -34.03 -21.29
N SER A 358 33.01 -32.77 -21.51
CA SER A 358 32.51 -31.62 -20.80
C SER A 358 31.01 -31.52 -21.02
N ASP A 359 30.24 -32.28 -20.24
CA ASP A 359 28.87 -31.94 -19.86
C ASP A 359 28.94 -30.72 -18.93
N THR A 360 29.36 -29.60 -19.49
CA THR A 360 28.93 -28.31 -18.95
C THR A 360 27.49 -28.23 -19.41
N PRO A 361 26.49 -28.37 -18.52
CA PRO A 361 25.11 -28.27 -18.98
C PRO A 361 24.95 -26.95 -19.71
N ASP A 362 24.32 -27.03 -20.88
CA ASP A 362 24.08 -25.88 -21.72
C ASP A 362 23.30 -24.85 -20.89
N LYS A 363 23.94 -23.72 -20.56
CA LYS A 363 23.30 -22.63 -19.80
C LYS A 363 22.14 -22.00 -20.58
N SER A 364 22.00 -22.37 -21.85
CA SER A 364 20.87 -22.06 -22.73
C SER A 364 19.66 -22.96 -22.50
N ASP A 365 19.81 -24.12 -21.83
CA ASP A 365 18.69 -24.99 -21.49
C ASP A 365 17.92 -24.40 -20.31
N PRO A 366 16.65 -23.99 -20.52
CA PRO A 366 15.83 -23.40 -19.46
C PRO A 366 15.69 -24.34 -18.26
N SER A 367 15.68 -25.66 -18.45
CA SER A 367 15.51 -26.61 -17.33
C SER A 367 16.74 -26.66 -16.42
N VAL A 368 17.95 -26.64 -16.99
CA VAL A 368 19.19 -26.61 -16.17
C VAL A 368 19.39 -25.24 -15.52
N ARG A 369 18.97 -24.18 -16.21
CA ARG A 369 19.00 -22.82 -15.65
C ARG A 369 18.02 -22.66 -14.48
N ILE A 370 16.78 -23.14 -14.63
CA ILE A 370 15.76 -23.14 -13.58
C ILE A 370 16.27 -23.93 -12.36
N GLN A 371 16.90 -25.09 -12.58
CA GLN A 371 17.48 -25.88 -11.49
C GLN A 371 18.62 -25.14 -10.78
N ALA A 372 19.53 -24.49 -11.52
CA ALA A 372 20.64 -23.74 -10.92
C ALA A 372 20.16 -22.50 -10.14
N ILE A 373 19.14 -21.79 -10.66
CA ILE A 373 18.50 -20.65 -9.97
C ILE A 373 17.81 -21.15 -8.69
N SER A 374 17.05 -22.25 -8.79
CA SER A 374 16.36 -22.87 -7.67
C SER A 374 17.33 -23.31 -6.55
N GLU A 375 18.42 -24.02 -6.87
CA GLU A 375 19.41 -24.46 -5.89
C GLU A 375 20.12 -23.27 -5.22
N ARG A 376 20.49 -22.24 -6.00
CA ARG A 376 21.15 -21.05 -5.47
C ARG A 376 20.23 -20.23 -4.56
N LEU A 377 18.99 -19.96 -5.00
CA LEU A 377 18.03 -19.17 -4.23
C LEU A 377 17.58 -19.93 -2.99
N SER A 378 17.33 -21.24 -3.09
CA SER A 378 16.96 -22.05 -1.93
C SER A 378 18.03 -21.97 -0.83
N TYR A 379 19.30 -22.20 -1.17
CA TYR A 379 20.40 -22.14 -0.20
C TYR A 379 20.64 -20.72 0.34
N ARG A 380 20.65 -19.70 -0.53
CA ARG A 380 20.95 -18.32 -0.11
C ARG A 380 19.81 -17.71 0.69
N SER A 381 18.57 -17.97 0.31
CA SER A 381 17.41 -17.44 1.03
C SER A 381 17.20 -18.14 2.37
N GLU A 382 17.46 -19.44 2.49
CA GLU A 382 17.50 -20.11 3.79
C GLU A 382 18.56 -19.48 4.72
N LEU A 383 19.76 -19.21 4.20
CA LEU A 383 20.79 -18.50 4.95
C LEU A 383 20.35 -17.09 5.36
N ILE A 384 19.73 -16.32 4.46
CA ILE A 384 19.23 -14.98 4.77
C ILE A 384 18.20 -15.06 5.91
N LEU A 385 17.22 -15.97 5.85
CA LEU A 385 16.23 -16.14 6.91
C LEU A 385 16.87 -16.48 8.26
N LEU A 386 17.88 -17.36 8.26
CA LEU A 386 18.62 -17.75 9.46
C LEU A 386 19.49 -16.61 10.02
N GLU A 387 20.15 -15.84 9.15
CA GLU A 387 21.01 -14.71 9.54
C GLU A 387 20.21 -13.51 10.04
N SER A 388 19.00 -13.31 9.53
CA SER A 388 18.09 -12.22 9.94
C SER A 388 17.42 -12.45 11.30
N GLY A 389 17.60 -13.62 11.93
CA GLY A 389 17.03 -13.91 13.25
C GLY A 389 15.50 -14.01 13.27
N ILE A 390 14.87 -14.25 12.12
CA ILE A 390 13.42 -14.50 12.06
C ILE A 390 13.18 -15.95 12.47
N ASP A 391 12.79 -16.15 13.73
CA ASP A 391 12.59 -17.48 14.34
C ASP A 391 11.52 -18.33 13.63
N ARG A 392 10.56 -17.69 12.94
CA ARG A 392 9.56 -18.37 12.11
C ARG A 392 9.39 -17.64 10.80
N ALA A 393 9.62 -18.25 9.65
CA ALA A 393 9.38 -17.61 8.36
C ALA A 393 8.97 -18.64 7.32
N GLN A 394 8.11 -18.25 6.39
CA GLN A 394 7.78 -19.04 5.21
C GLN A 394 8.23 -18.28 3.97
N LEU A 395 9.00 -18.96 3.13
CA LEU A 395 9.42 -18.47 1.83
C LEU A 395 8.92 -19.41 0.74
N GLU A 396 8.23 -18.84 -0.23
CA GLU A 396 7.76 -19.56 -1.42
C GLU A 396 8.52 -19.09 -2.66
N ILE A 397 9.07 -20.02 -3.44
CA ILE A 397 9.81 -19.72 -4.67
C ILE A 397 9.13 -20.40 -5.86
N SER A 398 8.64 -19.62 -6.81
CA SER A 398 8.04 -20.12 -8.06
C SER A 398 8.81 -19.61 -9.29
N ILE A 399 9.01 -20.47 -10.29
CA ILE A 399 9.71 -20.13 -11.54
C ILE A 399 8.82 -20.53 -12.72
N ASP A 400 8.44 -19.58 -13.59
CA ASP A 400 7.61 -19.83 -14.79
C ASP A 400 6.31 -20.62 -14.57
N GLY A 401 5.71 -20.52 -13.37
CA GLY A 401 4.49 -21.26 -13.01
C GLY A 401 4.74 -22.72 -12.63
N SER A 402 5.97 -23.09 -12.28
CA SER A 402 6.29 -24.38 -11.66
C SER A 402 5.62 -24.53 -10.28
N GLU A 403 5.57 -25.77 -9.78
CA GLU A 403 5.24 -26.00 -8.37
C GLU A 403 6.22 -25.21 -7.49
N PRO A 404 5.71 -24.53 -6.45
CA PRO A 404 6.53 -23.70 -5.60
C PRO A 404 7.42 -24.53 -4.68
N ILE A 405 8.63 -24.03 -4.44
CA ILE A 405 9.53 -24.53 -3.41
C ILE A 405 9.22 -23.76 -2.14
N VAL A 406 8.78 -24.48 -1.11
CA VAL A 406 8.45 -23.90 0.19
C VAL A 406 9.59 -24.18 1.17
N ILE A 407 10.14 -23.11 1.74
CA ILE A 407 11.16 -23.16 2.79
C ILE A 407 10.53 -22.58 4.05
N THR A 408 10.54 -23.36 5.13
CA THR A 408 10.03 -22.97 6.45
C THR A 408 11.14 -23.00 7.47
N ASN A 409 11.33 -21.90 8.19
CA ASN A 409 12.12 -21.83 9.41
C ASN A 409 11.15 -21.96 10.61
N GLU A 410 11.38 -22.89 11.53
CA GLU A 410 10.47 -23.21 12.67
C GLU A 410 11.09 -22.97 14.06
#